data_AF-A0A428NIB9-F1
#
_entry.id   AF-A0A428NIB9-F1
#
_cell.length_a   1.000
_cell.length_b   1.000
_cell.length_c   1.000
_cell.angle_alpha   90.00
_cell.angle_beta   90.00
_cell.angle_gamma   90.00
#
_symmetry.space_group_name_H-M   'P 1'
#
loop_
_entity.id
_entity.type
_entity.pdbx_description
1 polymer ?
#
loop_
_entity_poly.entity_id
_entity_poly.type
_entity_poly.pdbx_seq_one_letter_code
_entity_poly.pdbx_strand_id
1 'polypeptide(L)'
;EMTPEFLDSRIEAFLRRYVETLEKMSDAEFQGHKRSLVIRRLEKLRNLDQKSSRHWSQITSEYYDFELAQRDAEQVKKLTKSEMVEFFNKYFDPASSERARLSIHLHAQGKAEGVEKRQEEAQKKADEEAPAGDVTSAISTAVEITDVRVFKANLPASSGARPVKDVSEYEDTDAKL
;
A
#
# COMPACT_ATOMS: atom_id res chain seq x y z
N GLU A 1 -10.09 -2.74 -23.27
CA GLU A 1 -10.75 -2.32 -22.03
C GLU A 1 -11.15 -3.58 -21.28
N MET A 2 -10.94 -3.58 -19.97
CA MET A 2 -11.34 -4.64 -19.06
C MET A 2 -12.26 -4.02 -18.01
N THR A 3 -13.27 -4.74 -17.56
CA THR A 3 -14.15 -4.23 -16.50
C THR A 3 -13.40 -4.12 -15.16
N PRO A 4 -13.78 -3.19 -14.28
CA PRO A 4 -13.20 -3.07 -12.95
C PRO A 4 -13.25 -4.38 -12.15
N GLU A 5 -14.33 -5.16 -12.26
CA GLU A 5 -14.50 -6.44 -11.57
C GLU A 5 -13.46 -7.47 -12.02
N PHE A 6 -13.15 -7.49 -13.31
CA PHE A 6 -12.09 -8.35 -13.82
C PHE A 6 -10.71 -7.90 -13.32
N LEU A 7 -10.40 -6.61 -13.37
CA LEU A 7 -9.13 -6.10 -12.86
C LEU A 7 -8.96 -6.43 -11.37
N ASP A 8 -10.03 -6.30 -10.61
CA ASP A 8 -10.04 -6.62 -9.20
C ASP A 8 -9.79 -8.11 -8.93
N SER A 9 -10.38 -9.00 -9.73
CA SER A 9 -10.15 -10.44 -9.60
C SER A 9 -8.70 -10.80 -9.93
N ARG A 10 -8.08 -10.09 -10.87
CA ARG A 10 -6.65 -10.25 -11.19
C ARG A 10 -5.75 -9.82 -10.04
N ILE A 11 -6.11 -8.76 -9.30
CA ILE A 11 -5.37 -8.31 -8.12
C ILE A 11 -5.46 -9.36 -7.00
N GLU A 12 -6.64 -9.90 -6.74
CA GLU A 12 -6.84 -10.97 -5.74
C GLU A 12 -6.05 -12.23 -6.10
N ALA A 13 -6.09 -12.65 -7.36
CA ALA A 13 -5.30 -13.79 -7.84
C ALA A 13 -3.79 -13.54 -7.72
N PHE A 14 -3.32 -12.32 -7.99
CA PHE A 14 -1.92 -11.95 -7.79
C PHE A 14 -1.52 -12.06 -6.32
N LEU A 15 -2.30 -11.49 -5.40
CA LEU A 15 -1.98 -11.51 -3.96
C LEU A 15 -1.90 -12.94 -3.41
N ARG A 16 -2.81 -13.83 -3.82
CA ARG A 16 -2.75 -15.27 -3.45
C ARG A 16 -1.47 -15.95 -3.90
N ARG A 17 -0.95 -15.61 -5.08
CA ARG A 17 0.31 -16.18 -5.60
C ARG A 17 1.54 -15.50 -5.00
N TYR A 18 1.42 -14.23 -4.61
CA TYR A 18 2.56 -13.44 -4.16
C TYR A 18 3.09 -13.89 -2.79
N VAL A 19 2.25 -14.47 -1.93
CA VAL A 19 2.71 -15.05 -0.65
C VAL A 19 3.81 -16.08 -0.87
N GLU A 20 3.65 -16.95 -1.87
CA GLU A 20 4.67 -17.96 -2.20
C GLU A 20 5.97 -17.31 -2.65
N THR A 21 5.89 -16.17 -3.34
CA THR A 21 7.08 -15.41 -3.75
C THR A 21 7.82 -14.88 -2.52
N LEU A 22 7.10 -14.36 -1.52
CA LEU A 22 7.70 -13.89 -0.27
C LEU A 22 8.33 -15.02 0.54
N GLU A 23 7.66 -16.19 0.60
CA GLU A 23 8.14 -17.36 1.34
C GLU A 23 9.39 -17.99 0.67
N LYS A 24 9.36 -18.14 -0.66
CA LYS A 24 10.44 -18.78 -1.43
C LYS A 24 11.63 -17.85 -1.70
N MET A 25 11.48 -16.54 -1.49
CA MET A 25 12.56 -15.57 -1.65
C MET A 25 13.74 -15.91 -0.75
N SER A 26 14.95 -15.87 -1.32
CA SER A 26 16.18 -16.07 -0.56
C SER A 26 16.44 -14.92 0.40
N ASP A 27 17.16 -15.18 1.49
CA ASP A 27 17.53 -14.12 2.42
C ASP A 27 18.42 -13.06 1.75
N ALA A 28 19.24 -13.46 0.78
CA ALA A 28 20.07 -12.53 0.01
C ALA A 28 19.23 -11.54 -0.81
N GLU A 29 18.19 -12.01 -1.50
CA GLU A 29 17.25 -11.17 -2.24
C GLU A 29 16.48 -10.24 -1.31
N PHE A 30 15.99 -10.76 -0.18
CA PHE A 30 15.28 -9.96 0.82
C PHE A 30 16.17 -8.83 1.36
N GLN A 31 17.43 -9.14 1.70
CA GLN A 31 18.40 -8.12 2.12
C GLN A 31 18.70 -7.12 0.98
N GLY A 32 18.70 -7.57 -0.28
CA GLY A 32 18.82 -6.72 -1.46
C GLY A 32 17.68 -5.70 -1.57
N HIS A 33 16.43 -6.13 -1.38
CA HIS A 33 15.26 -5.25 -1.34
C HIS A 33 15.34 -4.25 -0.19
N LYS A 34 15.70 -4.70 1.03
CA LYS A 34 15.93 -3.82 2.19
C LYS A 34 16.98 -2.75 1.89
N ARG A 35 18.13 -3.15 1.35
CA ARG A 35 19.21 -2.23 0.99
C ARG A 35 18.75 -1.18 -0.01
N SER A 36 18.02 -1.61 -1.04
CA SER A 36 17.48 -0.73 -2.08
C SER A 36 16.50 0.29 -1.49
N LEU A 37 15.62 -0.14 -0.58
CA LEU A 37 14.68 0.75 0.10
C LEU A 37 15.39 1.76 1.00
N VAL A 38 16.41 1.33 1.76
CA VAL A 38 17.23 2.21 2.61
C VAL A 38 17.94 3.27 1.78
N ILE A 39 18.57 2.88 0.66
CA ILE A 39 19.24 3.83 -0.25
C ILE A 39 18.24 4.85 -0.78
N ARG A 40 17.06 4.40 -1.23
CA ARG A 40 16.00 5.30 -1.73
C ARG A 40 15.51 6.26 -0.65
N ARG A 41 15.37 5.79 0.60
CA ARG A 41 14.93 6.64 1.71
C ARG A 41 15.96 7.71 2.08
N LEU A 42 17.24 7.34 2.06
CA LEU A 42 18.35 8.23 2.42
C LEU A 42 18.89 9.05 1.24
N GLU A 43 18.23 9.01 0.08
CA GLU A 43 18.67 9.77 -1.08
C GLU A 43 18.74 11.27 -0.76
N LYS A 44 19.90 11.86 -1.08
CA LYS A 44 20.14 13.29 -0.91
C LYS A 44 19.24 14.08 -1.86
N LEU A 45 18.56 15.06 -1.28
CA LEU A 45 17.73 16.01 -2.00
C LEU A 45 18.59 16.80 -2.99
N ARG A 46 18.18 16.82 -4.26
CA ARG A 46 18.98 17.36 -5.37
C ARG A 46 18.81 18.86 -5.53
N ASN A 47 17.71 19.44 -5.02
CA ASN A 47 17.41 20.85 -5.13
C ASN A 47 16.57 21.37 -3.94
N LEU A 48 16.39 22.68 -3.87
CA LEU A 48 15.66 23.37 -2.80
C LEU A 48 14.17 23.01 -2.80
N ASP A 49 13.56 22.80 -3.96
CA ASP A 49 12.14 22.45 -4.08
C ASP A 49 11.85 21.10 -3.41
N GLN A 50 12.68 20.08 -3.68
CA GLN A 50 12.56 18.78 -3.03
C GLN A 50 12.76 18.88 -1.51
N LYS A 51 13.72 19.71 -1.07
CA LYS A 51 13.97 19.91 0.38
C LYS A 51 12.79 20.61 1.05
N SER A 52 12.27 21.66 0.43
CA SER A 52 11.14 22.43 0.92
C SER A 52 9.90 21.54 0.98
N SER A 53 9.61 20.79 -0.07
CA SER A 53 8.50 19.83 -0.13
C SER A 53 8.58 18.76 0.96
N ARG A 54 9.78 18.22 1.23
CA ARG A 54 9.98 17.21 2.30
C ARG A 54 9.74 17.78 3.70
N HIS A 55 10.16 19.02 3.98
CA HIS A 55 9.87 19.64 5.27
C HIS A 55 8.41 20.09 5.36
N TRP A 56 7.86 20.63 4.28
CA TRP A 56 6.48 21.10 4.23
C TRP A 56 5.47 19.98 4.45
N SER A 57 5.76 18.76 3.98
CA SER A 57 4.91 17.61 4.29
C SER A 57 4.88 17.29 5.78
N GLN A 58 5.98 17.46 6.52
CA GLN A 58 6.02 17.25 7.98
C GLN A 58 5.26 18.34 8.75
N ILE A 59 5.27 19.57 8.24
CA ILE A 59 4.53 20.69 8.83
C ILE A 59 3.03 20.51 8.60
N THR A 60 2.62 20.29 7.35
CA THR A 60 1.20 20.18 6.95
C THR A 60 0.52 18.91 7.47
N SER A 61 1.29 17.87 7.79
CA SER A 61 0.77 16.66 8.44
C SER A 61 0.87 16.68 9.96
N GLU A 62 1.47 17.73 10.55
CA GLU A 62 1.63 17.92 12.01
C GLU A 62 2.45 16.83 12.72
N TYR A 63 3.18 15.98 11.98
CA TYR A 63 4.08 14.98 12.58
C TYR A 63 5.42 15.59 13.01
N TYR A 64 5.85 16.69 12.38
CA TYR A 64 7.13 17.38 12.59
C TYR A 64 8.35 16.44 12.58
N ASP A 65 8.26 15.35 11.82
CA ASP A 65 9.31 14.35 11.76
C ASP A 65 10.33 14.67 10.67
N PHE A 66 11.18 15.66 10.93
CA PHE A 66 12.21 16.07 9.98
C PHE A 66 13.33 15.03 9.79
N GLU A 67 13.40 14.01 10.65
CA GLU A 67 14.36 12.90 10.62
C GLU A 67 13.71 11.58 10.17
N LEU A 68 12.48 11.64 9.63
CA LEU A 68 11.68 10.46 9.27
C LEU A 68 12.45 9.51 8.36
N ALA A 69 13.16 10.06 7.37
CA ALA A 69 13.92 9.26 6.42
C ALA A 69 15.03 8.42 7.09
N GLN A 70 15.70 8.99 8.09
CA GLN A 70 16.75 8.33 8.86
C GLN A 70 16.13 7.26 9.76
N ARG A 71 15.06 7.59 10.49
CA ARG A 71 14.38 6.64 11.37
C ARG A 71 13.75 5.49 10.60
N ASP A 72 13.07 5.74 9.48
CA ASP A 72 12.55 4.72 8.59
C ASP A 72 13.66 3.78 8.11
N ALA A 73 14.80 4.33 7.68
CA ALA A 73 15.93 3.53 7.23
C ALA A 73 16.49 2.63 8.35
N GLU A 74 16.52 3.10 9.59
CA GLU A 74 16.92 2.30 10.75
C GLU A 74 15.92 1.20 11.09
N GLN A 75 14.62 1.46 11.00
CA GLN A 75 13.59 0.45 11.24
C GLN A 75 13.56 -0.60 10.13
N VAL A 76 13.66 -0.19 8.87
CA VAL A 76 13.71 -1.12 7.72
C VAL A 76 14.89 -2.09 7.88
N LYS A 77 16.05 -1.64 8.38
CA LYS A 77 17.20 -2.53 8.64
C LYS A 77 16.89 -3.64 9.65
N LYS A 78 15.97 -3.44 10.58
CA LYS A 78 15.60 -4.41 11.62
C LYS A 78 14.61 -5.48 11.13
N LEU A 79 13.79 -5.16 10.13
CA LEU A 79 12.75 -6.05 9.61
C LEU A 79 13.32 -7.41 9.15
N THR A 80 12.62 -8.47 9.52
CA THR A 80 12.92 -9.85 9.11
C THR A 80 11.97 -10.33 8.02
N LYS A 81 12.37 -11.36 7.26
CA LYS A 81 11.52 -11.95 6.23
C LYS A 81 10.26 -12.56 6.83
N SER A 82 10.38 -13.22 7.97
CA SER A 82 9.25 -13.81 8.70
C SER A 82 8.22 -12.77 9.12
N GLU A 83 8.65 -11.63 9.68
CA GLU A 83 7.72 -10.53 10.03
C GLU A 83 7.00 -9.99 8.79
N MET A 84 7.69 -9.92 7.65
CA MET A 84 7.07 -9.45 6.39
C MET A 84 6.04 -10.45 5.85
N VAL A 85 6.31 -11.76 5.94
CA VAL A 85 5.34 -12.81 5.57
C VAL A 85 4.14 -12.78 6.51
N GLU A 86 4.36 -12.68 7.83
CA GLU A 86 3.29 -12.56 8.81
C GLU A 86 2.43 -11.31 8.57
N PHE A 87 3.06 -10.17 8.32
CA PHE A 87 2.37 -8.92 7.98
C PHE A 87 1.52 -9.05 6.71
N PHE A 88 2.06 -9.71 5.67
CA PHE A 88 1.31 -9.98 4.44
C PHE A 88 0.10 -10.89 4.70
N ASN A 89 0.32 -12.02 5.37
CA ASN A 89 -0.71 -13.00 5.67
C ASN A 89 -1.83 -12.40 6.53
N LYS A 90 -1.49 -11.51 7.46
CA LYS A 90 -2.46 -10.85 8.32
C LYS A 90 -3.27 -9.78 7.60
N TYR A 91 -2.63 -8.90 6.82
CA TYR A 91 -3.30 -7.68 6.32
C TYR A 91 -3.60 -7.68 4.82
N PHE A 92 -3.01 -8.57 4.03
CA PHE A 92 -3.12 -8.57 2.56
C PHE A 92 -3.65 -9.86 1.97
N ASP A 93 -3.43 -11.00 2.62
CA ASP A 93 -3.95 -12.29 2.13
C ASP A 93 -5.48 -12.24 1.99
N PRO A 94 -6.02 -12.59 0.80
CA PRO A 94 -7.46 -12.67 0.58
C PRO A 94 -8.23 -13.61 1.51
N ALA A 95 -7.56 -14.58 2.13
CA ALA A 95 -8.15 -15.47 3.12
C ALA A 95 -8.17 -14.89 4.54
N SER A 96 -7.50 -13.76 4.80
CA SER A 96 -7.42 -13.17 6.13
C SER A 96 -8.71 -12.46 6.55
N SER A 97 -9.16 -12.74 7.77
CA SER A 97 -10.28 -12.03 8.41
C SER A 97 -9.90 -10.64 8.95
N GLU A 98 -8.60 -10.34 9.08
CA GLU A 98 -8.10 -9.04 9.55
C GLU A 98 -7.83 -8.04 8.41
N ARG A 99 -8.01 -8.48 7.16
CA ARG A 99 -7.83 -7.64 5.97
C ARG A 99 -8.94 -6.60 5.86
N ALA A 100 -8.56 -5.32 5.85
CA ALA A 100 -9.44 -4.21 5.55
C ALA A 100 -9.22 -3.75 4.10
N ARG A 101 -10.29 -3.71 3.29
CA ARG A 101 -10.22 -3.39 1.86
C ARG A 101 -11.35 -2.45 1.42
N LEU A 102 -11.02 -1.51 0.55
CA LEU A 102 -11.94 -0.64 -0.18
C LEU A 102 -11.57 -0.67 -1.67
N SER A 103 -12.55 -0.87 -2.56
CA SER A 103 -12.37 -0.78 -4.01
C SER A 103 -13.24 0.33 -4.58
N ILE A 104 -12.71 1.10 -5.53
CA ILE A 104 -13.42 2.17 -6.22
C ILE A 104 -13.43 1.83 -7.70
N HIS A 105 -14.60 1.47 -8.24
CA HIS A 105 -14.77 1.12 -9.64
C HIS A 105 -15.17 2.36 -10.45
N LEU A 106 -14.30 2.77 -11.38
CA LEU A 106 -14.56 3.84 -12.32
C LEU A 106 -14.91 3.22 -13.67
N HIS A 107 -16.16 3.34 -14.09
CA HIS A 107 -16.62 2.78 -15.36
C HIS A 107 -16.41 3.79 -16.50
N ALA A 108 -15.89 3.32 -17.63
CA ALA A 108 -15.78 4.17 -18.81
C ALA A 108 -17.17 4.52 -19.37
N GLN A 109 -17.26 5.69 -19.99
CA GLN A 109 -18.51 6.16 -20.59
C GLN A 109 -18.83 5.48 -21.94
N GLY A 110 -17.81 4.93 -22.62
CA GLY A 110 -17.97 4.26 -23.91
C GLY A 110 -18.28 2.78 -23.74
N LYS A 111 -19.18 2.24 -24.57
CA LYS A 111 -19.33 0.79 -24.72
C LYS A 111 -18.18 0.28 -25.60
N ALA A 112 -17.13 -0.25 -25.00
CA ALA A 112 -16.12 -0.96 -25.76
C ALA A 112 -16.67 -2.32 -26.22
N GLU A 113 -16.69 -2.55 -27.53
CA GLU A 113 -17.05 -3.85 -28.09
C GLU A 113 -15.96 -4.89 -27.77
N GLY A 114 -16.37 -6.15 -27.61
CA GLY A 114 -15.46 -7.27 -27.38
C GLY A 114 -14.70 -7.25 -26.05
N VAL A 115 -15.24 -6.61 -25.01
CA VAL A 115 -14.67 -6.68 -23.65
C VAL A 115 -14.73 -8.11 -23.12
N GLU A 116 -15.87 -8.80 -23.27
CA GLU A 116 -16.05 -10.19 -22.83
C GLU A 116 -15.02 -11.13 -23.46
N LYS A 117 -14.88 -11.11 -24.79
CA LYS A 117 -13.88 -11.93 -25.50
C LYS A 117 -12.45 -11.66 -25.04
N ARG A 118 -12.10 -10.38 -24.82
CA ARG A 118 -10.76 -10.00 -24.32
C ARG A 118 -10.54 -10.48 -22.88
N GLN A 119 -11.57 -10.43 -22.04
CA GLN A 119 -11.51 -10.94 -20.67
C GLN A 119 -11.38 -12.46 -20.65
N GLU A 120 -12.13 -13.19 -21.48
CA GLU A 120 -12.02 -14.64 -21.63
C GLU A 120 -10.62 -15.07 -22.10
N GLU A 121 -10.06 -14.39 -23.10
CA GLU A 121 -8.69 -14.64 -23.57
C GLU A 121 -7.65 -14.36 -22.47
N ALA A 122 -7.81 -13.26 -21.73
CA ALA A 122 -6.91 -12.91 -20.63
C ALA A 122 -7.04 -13.89 -19.45
N GLN A 123 -8.25 -14.39 -19.18
CA GLN A 123 -8.50 -15.38 -18.14
C GLN A 123 -7.89 -16.75 -18.51
N LYS A 124 -8.06 -17.21 -19.76
CA LYS A 124 -7.46 -18.46 -20.25
C LYS A 124 -5.94 -18.46 -20.09
N LYS A 125 -5.26 -17.38 -20.51
CA LYS A 125 -3.81 -17.23 -20.31
C LYS A 125 -3.40 -17.29 -18.84
N ALA A 126 -4.21 -16.71 -17.97
CA ALA A 126 -3.93 -16.69 -16.55
C ALA A 126 -4.13 -18.02 -15.82
N ASP A 127 -5.06 -18.84 -16.32
CA ASP A 127 -5.37 -20.17 -15.78
C ASP A 127 -4.37 -21.23 -16.27
N GLU A 128 -3.76 -21.02 -17.45
CA GLU A 128 -2.62 -21.82 -17.93
C GLU A 128 -1.37 -21.66 -17.04
N GLU A 129 -1.22 -20.55 -16.33
CA GLU A 129 -0.05 -20.23 -15.50
C GLU A 129 -0.17 -20.64 -14.01
N ALA A 130 -1.35 -21.03 -13.49
CA ALA A 130 -1.47 -21.60 -12.12
C ALA A 130 -2.82 -22.28 -11.84
N PRO A 131 -2.90 -23.27 -10.92
CA PRO A 131 -4.16 -23.93 -10.60
C PRO A 131 -5.10 -23.01 -9.82
N ALA A 132 -6.38 -23.11 -10.16
CA ALA A 132 -7.49 -22.40 -9.53
C ALA A 132 -7.70 -22.90 -8.09
N GLY A 133 -7.17 -22.14 -7.12
CA GLY A 133 -7.66 -22.20 -5.75
C GLY A 133 -8.99 -21.46 -5.67
N ASP A 134 -10.09 -22.21 -5.77
CA ASP A 134 -11.45 -21.68 -5.64
C ASP A 134 -11.71 -21.34 -4.16
N VAL A 135 -11.60 -20.05 -3.86
CA VAL A 135 -11.96 -19.46 -2.57
C VAL A 135 -12.78 -18.23 -2.93
N THR A 136 -13.94 -18.09 -2.28
CA THR A 136 -14.85 -16.94 -2.35
C THR A 136 -14.09 -15.66 -2.64
N SER A 137 -14.27 -15.13 -3.85
CA SER A 137 -13.60 -13.92 -4.28
C SER A 137 -13.97 -12.79 -3.32
N ALA A 138 -13.00 -11.98 -2.88
CA ALA A 138 -13.28 -10.77 -2.11
C ALA A 138 -14.29 -9.83 -2.81
N ILE A 139 -14.47 -9.99 -4.12
CA ILE A 139 -15.54 -9.36 -4.91
C ILE A 139 -16.92 -9.91 -4.53
N SER A 140 -17.06 -11.22 -4.38
CA SER A 140 -18.35 -11.87 -4.09
C SER A 140 -18.87 -11.56 -2.69
N THR A 141 -18.00 -11.25 -1.74
CA THR A 141 -18.34 -10.86 -0.37
C THR A 141 -18.37 -9.34 -0.16
N ALA A 142 -18.07 -8.55 -1.21
CA ALA A 142 -18.04 -7.10 -1.10
C ALA A 142 -19.43 -6.52 -0.81
N VAL A 143 -19.47 -5.50 0.04
CA VAL A 143 -20.69 -4.73 0.31
C VAL A 143 -20.63 -3.44 -0.50
N GLU A 144 -21.58 -3.26 -1.41
CA GLU A 144 -21.68 -2.06 -2.23
C GLU A 144 -22.00 -0.83 -1.36
N ILE A 145 -21.23 0.24 -1.53
CA ILE A 145 -21.44 1.51 -0.85
C ILE A 145 -22.35 2.39 -1.71
N THR A 146 -23.61 2.53 -1.31
CA THR A 146 -24.61 3.35 -2.04
C THR A 146 -24.65 4.81 -1.57
N ASP A 147 -24.35 5.07 -0.28
CA ASP A 147 -24.20 6.43 0.27
C ASP A 147 -22.90 6.54 1.07
N VAL A 148 -21.97 7.33 0.55
CA VAL A 148 -20.64 7.56 1.15
C VAL A 148 -20.72 8.24 2.52
N ARG A 149 -21.74 9.06 2.77
CA ARG A 149 -21.91 9.75 4.07
C ARG A 149 -22.32 8.78 5.15
N VAL A 150 -23.29 7.91 4.85
CA VAL A 150 -23.74 6.86 5.79
C VAL A 150 -22.60 5.89 6.06
N PHE A 151 -21.86 5.48 5.03
CA PHE A 151 -20.68 4.63 5.19
C PHE A 151 -19.65 5.26 6.12
N LYS A 152 -19.27 6.53 5.90
CA LYS A 152 -18.31 7.25 6.74
C LYS A 152 -18.79 7.42 8.18
N ALA A 153 -20.08 7.71 8.39
CA ALA A 153 -20.65 7.90 9.74
C ALA A 153 -20.62 6.63 10.60
N ASN A 154 -20.59 5.45 9.98
CA ASN A 154 -20.53 4.16 10.66
C ASN A 154 -19.09 3.65 10.91
N LEU A 155 -18.07 4.39 10.49
CA LEU A 155 -16.67 4.01 10.71
C LEU A 155 -16.05 4.75 11.89
N PRO A 156 -15.23 4.06 12.71
CA PRO A 156 -14.45 4.74 13.72
C PRO A 156 -13.42 5.67 13.05
N ALA A 157 -13.28 6.88 13.58
CA ALA A 157 -12.21 7.78 13.18
C ALA A 157 -10.89 7.32 13.82
N SER A 158 -9.79 7.36 13.06
CA SER A 158 -8.46 7.17 13.63
C SER A 158 -8.10 8.31 14.57
N SER A 159 -7.10 8.10 15.43
CA SER A 159 -6.48 9.22 16.15
C SER A 159 -5.95 10.26 15.16
N GLY A 160 -6.00 11.52 15.56
CA GLY A 160 -5.34 12.61 14.82
C GLY A 160 -3.83 12.46 14.82
N ALA A 161 -3.16 13.27 14.00
CA ALA A 161 -1.70 13.33 13.98
C ALA A 161 -1.16 13.61 15.39
N ARG A 162 -0.07 12.94 15.73
CA ARG A 162 0.65 13.17 16.98
C ARG A 162 2.09 13.55 16.62
N PRO A 163 2.54 14.74 17.02
CA PRO A 163 3.88 15.18 16.68
C PRO A 163 4.92 14.27 17.34
N VAL A 164 5.98 13.91 16.62
CA VAL A 164 7.03 13.05 17.17
C VAL A 164 7.93 13.80 18.14
N LYS A 165 8.10 15.11 17.90
CA LYS A 165 8.77 16.06 18.79
C LYS A 165 7.86 17.28 18.94
N ASP A 166 7.85 17.88 20.12
CA ASP A 166 7.02 19.06 20.35
C ASP A 166 7.52 20.23 19.48
N VAL A 167 6.62 21.08 18.99
CA VAL A 167 6.99 22.20 18.12
C VAL A 167 7.92 23.19 18.84
N SER A 168 7.79 23.30 20.17
CA SER A 168 8.65 24.14 21.01
C SER A 168 10.13 23.72 20.96
N GLU A 169 10.46 22.48 20.60
CA GLU A 169 11.85 22.04 20.41
C GLU A 169 12.53 22.71 19.21
N TYR A 170 11.74 23.30 18.30
CA TYR A 170 12.23 24.01 17.13
C TYR A 170 12.16 25.53 17.27
N GLU A 171 11.66 26.04 18.40
CA GLU A 171 11.63 27.47 18.67
C GLU A 171 13.04 27.96 19.01
N ASP A 172 13.51 28.92 18.22
CA ASP A 172 14.78 29.60 18.46
C ASP A 172 14.48 30.83 19.32
N THR A 173 14.36 30.63 20.64
CA THR A 173 14.02 31.67 21.61
C THR A 173 15.21 32.55 21.99
N ASP A 174 16.42 32.18 21.56
CA ASP A 174 17.62 32.96 21.83
C ASP A 174 17.66 34.21 20.93
N ALA A 175 17.98 35.35 21.55
CA ALA A 175 18.16 36.60 20.83
C ALA A 175 19.34 36.44 19.84
N LYS A 176 19.04 36.43 18.54
CA LYS A 176 20.05 36.47 17.48
C LYS A 176 20.71 37.85 17.52
N LEU A 177 21.94 37.89 18.06
CA LEU A 177 22.83 39.04 18.08
C LEU A 177 23.12 39.59 16.68
#